data_AF-A0A3D1AJ24-F1
#
_entry.id   AF-A0A3D1AJ24-F1
#
_cell.length_a   1.000
_cell.length_b   1.000
_cell.length_c   1.000
_cell.angle_alpha   90.00
_cell.angle_beta   90.00
_cell.angle_gamma   90.00
#
_symmetry.space_group_name_H-M   'P 1'
#
loop_
_entity.id
_entity.type
_entity.pdbx_description
1 polymer ?
#
loop_
_entity_poly.entity_id
_entity_poly.type
_entity_poly.pdbx_seq_one_letter_code
_entity_poly.pdbx_strand_id
1 'polypeptide(L)'
;MKKTLKDIIKAIGNKVEPSHPVLIPIALGVIGLIIFNGHKLYQFTQKNPHYCQLCHIIKEPVLAWEKSAHHNIICQDCHSMDILSQNKLLLAYIVARDKSGIKQEHGLEKPWEGCKICHLDTASQGGVTVRKSYGHARHVFMEKIACKECHTGEKHNFTPDEKKCLKCHADKGVHGMGMKSFACLSCHVYGERTSMPQKKKCRACHSQIPAQGVMSALECQRCHQPHTKLKPADKECIICHANQSSIGRHDKHMDISCLTCHRAHTWRVGAEQAKTLCGKCHAYRNPGSFIF
;
A
#
# COMPACT_ATOMS: atom_id res chain seq x y z
N MET A 1 14.20 -30.34 -40.31
CA MET A 1 12.74 -30.13 -40.35
C MET A 1 12.11 -30.11 -41.76
N LYS A 2 12.71 -29.49 -42.79
CA LYS A 2 12.10 -29.46 -44.15
C LYS A 2 12.07 -30.81 -44.89
N LYS A 3 13.04 -31.70 -44.64
CA LYS A 3 13.14 -33.01 -45.31
C LYS A 3 12.11 -34.01 -44.77
N THR A 4 11.95 -34.06 -43.45
CA THR A 4 10.99 -34.91 -42.73
C THR A 4 9.53 -34.58 -43.05
N LEU A 5 9.18 -33.31 -43.27
CA LEU A 5 7.82 -32.93 -43.66
C LEU A 5 7.47 -33.39 -45.08
N LYS A 6 8.43 -33.32 -46.02
CA LYS A 6 8.25 -33.82 -47.39
C LYS A 6 8.05 -35.34 -47.43
N ASP A 7 8.79 -36.07 -46.60
CA ASP A 7 8.71 -37.53 -46.55
C ASP A 7 7.38 -37.99 -45.92
N ILE A 8 6.87 -37.27 -44.92
CA ILE A 8 5.54 -37.50 -44.33
C ILE A 8 4.43 -37.19 -45.35
N ILE A 9 4.52 -36.09 -46.10
CA ILE A 9 3.57 -35.74 -47.15
C ILE A 9 3.55 -36.81 -48.25
N LYS A 10 4.71 -37.35 -48.63
CA LYS A 10 4.84 -38.41 -49.64
C LYS A 10 4.29 -39.75 -49.16
N ALA A 11 4.47 -40.08 -47.87
CA ALA A 11 3.91 -41.28 -47.25
C ALA A 11 2.39 -41.23 -47.12
N ILE A 12 1.82 -40.04 -46.87
CA ILE A 12 0.37 -39.82 -46.84
C ILE A 12 -0.20 -39.86 -48.27
N GLY A 13 0.48 -39.21 -49.23
CA GLY A 13 0.05 -39.18 -50.64
C GLY A 13 0.03 -40.54 -51.33
N ASN A 14 0.91 -41.46 -50.96
CA ASN A 14 0.98 -42.80 -51.58
C ASN A 14 -0.03 -43.82 -50.99
N LYS A 15 -0.73 -43.49 -49.90
CA LYS A 15 -1.76 -44.35 -49.28
C LYS A 15 -3.20 -43.91 -49.58
N VAL A 16 -3.39 -42.77 -50.23
CA VAL A 16 -4.69 -42.29 -50.67
C VAL A 16 -4.86 -42.73 -52.12
N GLU A 17 -5.64 -43.78 -52.35
CA GLU A 17 -6.00 -44.25 -53.69
C GLU A 17 -6.55 -43.09 -54.55
N PRO A 18 -6.24 -43.02 -55.86
CA PRO A 18 -6.60 -41.89 -56.74
C PRO A 18 -8.11 -41.69 -56.95
N SER A 19 -8.95 -42.54 -56.36
CA SER A 19 -10.40 -42.59 -56.58
C SER A 19 -11.19 -41.50 -55.86
N HIS A 20 -10.57 -40.72 -54.96
CA HIS A 20 -11.28 -39.72 -54.15
C HIS A 20 -10.50 -38.40 -53.97
N PRO A 21 -10.19 -37.65 -55.04
CA PRO A 21 -9.47 -36.38 -54.98
C PRO A 21 -10.17 -35.30 -54.14
N VAL A 22 -11.46 -35.50 -53.84
CA VAL A 22 -12.28 -34.62 -53.01
C VAL A 22 -12.07 -34.88 -51.50
N LEU A 23 -11.60 -36.06 -51.09
CA LEU A 23 -11.43 -36.38 -49.66
C LEU A 23 -10.28 -35.61 -49.00
N ILE A 24 -9.20 -35.31 -49.74
CA ILE A 24 -8.08 -34.52 -49.21
C ILE A 24 -8.50 -33.08 -48.86
N PRO A 25 -9.14 -32.30 -49.76
CA PRO A 25 -9.60 -30.95 -49.41
C PRO A 25 -10.72 -30.97 -48.36
N ILE A 26 -11.59 -31.99 -48.33
CA ILE A 26 -12.58 -32.16 -47.24
C ILE A 26 -11.87 -32.37 -45.91
N ALA A 27 -10.90 -33.29 -45.83
CA ALA A 27 -10.16 -33.55 -44.60
C ALA A 27 -9.39 -32.33 -44.11
N LEU A 28 -8.74 -31.59 -45.02
CA LEU A 28 -8.08 -30.32 -44.70
C LEU A 28 -9.08 -29.25 -44.24
N GLY A 29 -10.27 -29.18 -44.85
CA GLY A 29 -11.35 -28.29 -44.44
C GLY A 29 -11.87 -28.61 -43.04
N VAL A 30 -12.06 -29.89 -42.71
CA VAL A 30 -12.45 -30.36 -41.38
C VAL A 30 -11.37 -30.06 -40.34
N ILE A 31 -10.10 -30.32 -40.64
CA ILE A 31 -8.97 -29.96 -39.75
C ILE A 31 -8.93 -28.45 -39.53
N GLY A 32 -9.08 -27.65 -40.59
CA GLY A 32 -9.17 -26.19 -40.51
C GLY A 32 -10.31 -25.72 -39.62
N LEU A 33 -11.50 -26.32 -39.75
CA LEU A 33 -12.65 -26.05 -38.88
C LEU A 33 -12.38 -26.44 -37.42
N ILE A 34 -11.76 -27.58 -37.16
CA ILE A 34 -11.41 -28.01 -35.80
C ILE A 34 -10.42 -27.02 -35.16
N ILE A 35 -9.38 -26.62 -35.89
CA ILE A 35 -8.39 -25.65 -35.41
C ILE A 35 -9.05 -24.28 -35.17
N PHE A 36 -9.87 -23.81 -36.10
CA PHE A 36 -10.56 -22.52 -35.99
C PHE A 36 -11.52 -22.47 -34.80
N ASN A 37 -12.36 -23.49 -34.64
CA ASN A 37 -13.29 -23.59 -33.51
C ASN A 37 -12.55 -23.81 -32.19
N GLY A 38 -11.48 -24.62 -32.18
CA GLY A 38 -10.61 -24.80 -31.03
C GLY A 38 -9.94 -23.50 -30.60
N HIS A 39 -9.47 -22.68 -31.55
CA HIS A 39 -8.91 -21.37 -31.25
C HIS A 39 -9.95 -20.43 -30.65
N LYS A 40 -11.18 -20.39 -31.20
CA LYS A 40 -12.28 -19.59 -30.63
C LYS A 40 -12.62 -20.03 -29.20
N LEU A 41 -12.71 -21.33 -28.97
CA LEU A 41 -12.97 -21.89 -27.63
C LEU A 41 -11.84 -21.51 -26.66
N TYR A 42 -10.58 -21.62 -27.09
CA TYR A 42 -9.43 -21.20 -26.29
C TYR A 42 -9.46 -19.71 -25.95
N GLN A 43 -9.75 -18.85 -26.92
CA GLN A 43 -9.88 -17.40 -26.70
C GLN A 43 -11.00 -17.08 -25.70
N PHE A 44 -12.14 -17.75 -25.84
CA PHE A 44 -13.27 -17.57 -24.93
C PHE A 44 -12.92 -18.02 -23.50
N THR A 45 -12.32 -19.20 -23.36
CA THR A 45 -12.00 -19.79 -22.04
C THR A 45 -10.86 -19.07 -21.33
N GLN A 46 -9.81 -18.67 -22.06
CA GLN A 46 -8.58 -18.15 -21.47
C GLN A 46 -8.41 -16.64 -21.55
N LYS A 47 -9.15 -15.94 -22.44
CA LYS A 47 -8.93 -14.51 -22.70
C LYS A 47 -10.21 -13.67 -22.66
N ASN A 48 -11.33 -14.25 -22.20
CA ASN A 48 -12.59 -13.53 -22.11
C ASN A 48 -13.15 -13.57 -20.68
N PRO A 49 -13.33 -12.42 -20.01
CA PRO A 49 -13.94 -12.34 -18.69
C PRO A 49 -15.35 -12.94 -18.61
N HIS A 50 -16.11 -12.93 -19.71
CA HIS A 50 -17.45 -13.50 -19.76
C HIS A 50 -17.49 -15.00 -19.47
N TYR A 51 -16.40 -15.74 -19.73
CA TYR A 51 -16.33 -17.16 -19.38
C TYR A 51 -16.55 -17.38 -17.88
N CYS A 52 -15.92 -16.55 -17.03
CA CYS A 52 -16.05 -16.65 -15.58
C CYS A 52 -17.46 -16.29 -15.10
N GLN A 53 -18.13 -15.35 -15.78
CA GLN A 53 -19.50 -14.91 -15.47
C GLN A 53 -20.55 -16.00 -15.70
N LEU A 54 -20.26 -17.03 -16.51
CA LEU A 54 -21.16 -18.16 -16.73
C LEU A 54 -21.45 -18.94 -15.43
N CYS A 55 -20.48 -18.99 -14.52
CA CYS A 55 -20.60 -19.67 -13.24
C CYS A 55 -20.68 -18.69 -12.06
N HIS A 56 -19.88 -17.62 -12.10
CA HIS A 56 -19.89 -16.57 -11.07
C HIS A 56 -20.94 -15.50 -11.40
N ILE A 57 -22.20 -15.79 -11.06
CA ILE A 57 -23.33 -14.84 -11.13
C ILE A 57 -23.19 -13.72 -10.08
N ILE A 58 -22.29 -13.90 -9.10
CA ILE A 58 -22.04 -12.96 -8.02
C ILE A 58 -21.36 -11.71 -8.58
N LYS A 59 -22.10 -10.61 -8.63
CA LYS A 59 -21.65 -9.34 -9.20
C LYS A 59 -20.50 -8.69 -8.41
N GLU A 60 -20.40 -8.92 -7.10
CA GLU A 60 -19.49 -8.14 -6.25
C GLU A 60 -18.00 -8.18 -6.66
N PRO A 61 -17.37 -9.36 -6.93
CA PRO A 61 -15.97 -9.38 -7.37
C PRO A 61 -15.77 -8.73 -8.75
N VAL A 62 -16.73 -8.88 -9.66
CA VAL A 62 -16.67 -8.26 -10.99
C VAL A 62 -16.80 -6.74 -10.88
N LEU A 63 -17.76 -6.25 -10.07
CA LEU A 63 -17.93 -4.82 -9.79
C LEU A 63 -16.69 -4.22 -9.11
N ALA A 64 -16.04 -4.97 -8.21
CA ALA A 64 -14.81 -4.53 -7.58
C ALA A 64 -13.64 -4.48 -8.57
N TRP A 65 -13.55 -5.42 -9.52
CA TRP A 65 -12.59 -5.38 -10.62
C TRP A 65 -12.84 -4.20 -11.57
N GLU A 66 -14.09 -3.94 -11.96
CA GLU A 66 -14.47 -2.79 -12.82
C GLU A 66 -14.09 -1.44 -12.19
N LYS A 67 -14.19 -1.32 -10.86
CA LYS A 67 -13.79 -0.12 -10.12
C LYS A 67 -12.28 -0.05 -9.84
N SER A 68 -11.56 -1.15 -10.01
CA SER A 68 -10.14 -1.22 -9.70
C SER A 68 -9.26 -0.56 -10.76
N ALA A 69 -7.99 -0.31 -10.42
CA ALA A 69 -6.98 0.11 -11.39
C ALA A 69 -6.66 -0.97 -12.44
N HIS A 70 -7.13 -2.21 -12.25
CA HIS A 70 -6.89 -3.36 -13.13
C HIS A 70 -8.10 -3.74 -13.98
N HIS A 71 -9.12 -2.88 -14.10
CA HIS A 71 -10.33 -3.14 -14.91
C HIS A 71 -10.07 -3.41 -16.41
N ASN A 72 -8.87 -3.11 -16.90
CA ASN A 72 -8.47 -3.41 -18.29
C ASN A 72 -7.64 -4.69 -18.41
N ILE A 73 -7.43 -5.42 -17.30
CA ILE A 73 -6.70 -6.68 -17.26
C ILE A 73 -7.70 -7.84 -17.26
N ILE A 74 -7.42 -8.87 -18.04
CA ILE A 74 -8.30 -10.04 -18.16
C ILE A 74 -8.21 -10.86 -16.88
N CYS A 75 -9.33 -11.37 -16.37
CA CYS A 75 -9.38 -12.10 -15.10
C CYS A 75 -8.35 -13.25 -15.05
N GLN A 76 -8.22 -13.97 -16.16
CA GLN A 76 -7.33 -15.12 -16.33
C GLN A 76 -5.84 -14.79 -16.29
N ASP A 77 -5.43 -13.52 -16.48
CA ASP A 77 -4.04 -13.10 -16.34
C ASP A 77 -3.58 -13.16 -14.86
N CYS A 78 -4.53 -13.07 -13.93
CA CYS A 78 -4.30 -13.22 -12.49
C CYS A 78 -4.83 -14.55 -11.93
N HIS A 79 -5.96 -15.02 -12.46
CA HIS A 79 -6.64 -16.26 -12.07
C HIS A 79 -6.41 -17.33 -13.13
N SER A 80 -5.17 -17.78 -13.26
CA SER A 80 -4.82 -18.82 -14.21
C SER A 80 -5.31 -20.19 -13.76
N MET A 81 -5.76 -20.99 -14.73
CA MET A 81 -5.95 -22.43 -14.57
C MET A 81 -5.45 -23.14 -15.82
N ASP A 82 -4.98 -24.37 -15.66
CA ASP A 82 -4.74 -25.24 -16.79
C ASP A 82 -6.05 -25.71 -17.43
N ILE A 83 -5.98 -26.05 -18.72
CA ILE A 83 -7.13 -26.42 -19.54
C ILE A 83 -7.86 -27.67 -19.00
N LEU A 84 -7.13 -28.62 -18.40
CA LEU A 84 -7.74 -29.84 -17.87
C LEU A 84 -8.57 -29.54 -16.62
N SER A 85 -8.03 -28.74 -15.69
CA SER A 85 -8.75 -28.32 -14.49
C SER A 85 -9.97 -27.47 -14.82
N GLN A 86 -9.85 -26.57 -15.79
CA GLN A 86 -10.96 -25.76 -16.28
C GLN A 86 -12.08 -26.60 -16.89
N ASN A 87 -11.75 -27.57 -17.74
CA ASN A 87 -12.74 -28.46 -18.36
C ASN A 87 -13.40 -29.40 -17.34
N LYS A 88 -12.64 -29.88 -16.35
CA LYS A 88 -13.20 -30.66 -15.23
C LYS A 88 -14.23 -29.84 -14.44
N LEU A 89 -13.93 -28.58 -14.15
CA LEU A 89 -14.85 -27.65 -13.50
C LEU A 89 -16.12 -27.43 -14.33
N LEU A 90 -15.97 -27.17 -15.64
CA LEU A 90 -17.13 -26.98 -16.52
C LEU A 90 -18.04 -28.22 -16.57
N LEU A 91 -17.44 -29.41 -16.72
CA LEU A 91 -18.18 -30.68 -16.69
C LEU A 91 -18.88 -30.90 -15.35
N ALA A 92 -18.19 -30.63 -14.24
CA ALA A 92 -18.79 -30.70 -12.92
C ALA A 92 -19.99 -29.76 -12.79
N TYR A 93 -19.89 -28.51 -13.30
CA TYR A 93 -20.99 -27.55 -13.25
C TYR A 93 -22.23 -27.97 -14.06
N ILE A 94 -22.03 -28.63 -15.20
CA ILE A 94 -23.10 -29.10 -16.09
C ILE A 94 -23.76 -30.38 -15.54
N VAL A 95 -22.96 -31.31 -15.01
CA VAL A 95 -23.42 -32.65 -14.63
C VAL A 95 -23.88 -32.73 -13.17
N ALA A 96 -23.31 -31.93 -12.26
CA ALA A 96 -23.67 -31.99 -10.84
C ALA A 96 -25.07 -31.39 -10.60
N ARG A 97 -26.00 -32.25 -10.14
CA ARG A 97 -27.36 -31.85 -9.71
C ARG A 97 -27.36 -31.07 -8.40
N ASP A 98 -26.41 -31.36 -7.50
CA ASP A 98 -26.20 -30.64 -6.25
C ASP A 98 -24.83 -29.95 -6.29
N LYS A 99 -24.84 -28.63 -6.11
CA LYS A 99 -23.68 -27.74 -6.21
C LYS A 99 -23.18 -27.28 -4.85
N SER A 100 -23.89 -27.61 -3.76
CA SER A 100 -23.64 -27.10 -2.41
C SER A 100 -22.42 -27.72 -1.72
N GLY A 101 -21.98 -28.91 -2.15
CA GLY A 101 -20.81 -29.61 -1.60
C GLY A 101 -19.47 -29.34 -2.31
N ILE A 102 -19.47 -28.66 -3.45
CA ILE A 102 -18.26 -28.46 -4.26
C ILE A 102 -17.54 -27.18 -3.80
N LYS A 103 -16.74 -27.29 -2.73
CA LYS A 103 -15.76 -26.25 -2.39
C LYS A 103 -14.61 -26.33 -3.39
N GLN A 104 -14.57 -25.39 -4.33
CA GLN A 104 -13.59 -25.42 -5.41
C GLN A 104 -12.72 -24.16 -5.35
N GLU A 105 -11.41 -24.37 -5.18
CA GLU A 105 -10.39 -23.32 -5.09
C GLU A 105 -9.93 -22.85 -6.48
N HIS A 106 -10.82 -22.90 -7.48
CA HIS A 106 -10.44 -22.71 -8.88
C HIS A 106 -10.08 -21.25 -9.17
N GLY A 107 -8.89 -21.04 -9.74
CA GLY A 107 -8.31 -19.71 -9.93
C GLY A 107 -7.65 -19.11 -8.69
N LEU A 108 -7.49 -19.87 -7.58
CA LEU A 108 -6.74 -19.41 -6.39
C LEU A 108 -5.27 -19.83 -6.39
N GLU A 109 -4.76 -20.45 -7.46
CA GLU A 109 -3.34 -20.76 -7.61
C GLU A 109 -2.53 -19.45 -7.68
N LYS A 110 -2.14 -18.98 -6.49
CA LYS A 110 -1.18 -17.92 -6.21
C LYS A 110 -1.36 -16.67 -7.10
N PRO A 111 -2.46 -15.90 -6.97
CA PRO A 111 -2.66 -14.64 -7.71
C PRO A 111 -1.49 -13.65 -7.56
N TRP A 112 -0.74 -13.77 -6.46
CA TRP A 112 0.47 -12.98 -6.19
C TRP A 112 1.63 -13.25 -7.15
N GLU A 113 1.69 -14.44 -7.76
CA GLU A 113 2.66 -14.75 -8.81
C GLU A 113 2.31 -14.00 -10.10
N GLY A 114 1.02 -13.91 -10.43
CA GLY A 114 0.52 -13.11 -11.55
C GLY A 114 0.88 -11.62 -11.42
N CYS A 115 0.87 -11.08 -10.19
CA CYS A 115 1.33 -9.71 -9.96
C CYS A 115 2.76 -9.48 -10.47
N LYS A 116 3.65 -10.48 -10.33
CA LYS A 116 5.07 -10.32 -10.66
C LYS A 116 5.33 -10.13 -12.16
N ILE A 117 4.49 -10.72 -13.01
CA ILE A 117 4.59 -10.64 -14.46
C ILE A 117 4.59 -9.18 -14.95
N CYS A 118 3.75 -8.34 -14.35
CA CYS A 118 3.62 -6.93 -14.73
C CYS A 118 4.26 -5.98 -13.70
N HIS A 119 4.29 -6.35 -12.41
CA HIS A 119 4.76 -5.48 -11.33
C HIS A 119 6.26 -5.59 -11.02
N LEU A 120 6.94 -6.64 -11.46
CA LEU A 120 8.36 -6.83 -11.15
C LEU A 120 9.22 -6.80 -12.41
N ASP A 121 9.24 -5.64 -13.06
CA ASP A 121 10.32 -5.33 -14.02
C ASP A 121 11.58 -4.98 -13.22
N THR A 122 12.50 -5.95 -13.18
CA THR A 122 13.73 -5.96 -12.38
C THR A 122 14.69 -4.81 -12.68
N ALA A 123 14.55 -4.12 -13.82
CA ALA A 123 15.52 -3.13 -14.28
C ALA A 123 15.45 -1.75 -13.59
N SER A 124 14.56 -1.53 -12.61
CA SER A 124 14.26 -0.16 -12.15
C SER A 124 14.19 0.06 -10.63
N GLN A 125 14.84 -0.79 -9.84
CA GLN A 125 14.92 -0.60 -8.39
C GLN A 125 15.86 0.57 -8.05
N GLY A 126 15.44 1.46 -7.17
CA GLY A 126 16.08 2.76 -6.86
C GLY A 126 15.30 4.00 -7.31
N GLY A 127 14.08 3.84 -7.82
CA GLY A 127 13.23 4.94 -8.31
C GLY A 127 12.45 5.69 -7.22
N VAL A 128 11.85 6.81 -7.61
CA VAL A 128 11.12 7.73 -6.71
C VAL A 128 9.75 7.18 -6.26
N THR A 129 9.20 6.20 -6.99
CA THR A 129 7.89 5.62 -6.66
C THR A 129 8.04 4.52 -5.60
N VAL A 130 7.00 4.31 -4.78
CA VAL A 130 7.00 3.29 -3.72
C VAL A 130 7.39 1.91 -4.26
N ARG A 131 6.84 1.50 -5.42
CA ARG A 131 7.15 0.21 -6.07
C ARG A 131 8.62 0.05 -6.47
N LYS A 132 9.26 1.15 -6.87
CA LYS A 132 10.68 1.17 -7.29
C LYS A 132 11.62 1.57 -6.16
N SER A 133 11.09 1.87 -4.98
CA SER A 133 11.87 2.37 -3.86
C SER A 133 12.75 1.29 -3.24
N TYR A 134 13.80 1.71 -2.55
CA TYR A 134 14.65 0.81 -1.78
C TYR A 134 13.84 0.07 -0.70
N GLY A 135 12.90 0.74 -0.03
CA GLY A 135 12.09 0.13 1.01
C GLY A 135 11.32 -1.08 0.46
N HIS A 136 10.68 -0.93 -0.70
CA HIS A 136 9.96 -2.03 -1.34
C HIS A 136 10.91 -3.16 -1.73
N ALA A 137 12.09 -2.82 -2.25
CA ALA A 137 13.07 -3.82 -2.64
C ALA A 137 13.59 -4.63 -1.46
N ARG A 138 13.86 -3.96 -0.33
CA ARG A 138 14.28 -4.63 0.90
C ARG A 138 13.21 -5.60 1.40
N HIS A 139 11.96 -5.16 1.52
CA HIS A 139 10.90 -6.00 2.07
C HIS A 139 10.54 -7.16 1.15
N VAL A 140 10.38 -6.93 -0.15
CA VAL A 140 9.88 -7.95 -1.09
C VAL A 140 11.00 -8.86 -1.60
N PHE A 141 12.17 -8.34 -1.95
CA PHE A 141 13.23 -9.16 -2.57
C PHE A 141 14.26 -9.67 -1.57
N MET A 142 14.70 -8.83 -0.63
CA MET A 142 15.74 -9.22 0.33
C MET A 142 15.15 -10.05 1.48
N GLU A 143 14.10 -9.53 2.12
CA GLU A 143 13.42 -10.19 3.25
C GLU A 143 12.34 -11.18 2.78
N LYS A 144 12.06 -11.26 1.47
CA LYS A 144 11.11 -12.20 0.85
C LYS A 144 9.70 -12.15 1.45
N ILE A 145 9.26 -10.97 1.87
CA ILE A 145 7.91 -10.77 2.41
C ILE A 145 6.90 -10.88 1.26
N ALA A 146 5.89 -11.74 1.45
CA ALA A 146 4.84 -11.93 0.46
C ALA A 146 4.04 -10.64 0.25
N CYS A 147 3.68 -10.33 -0.99
CA CYS A 147 2.98 -9.09 -1.35
C CYS A 147 1.69 -8.87 -0.53
N LYS A 148 0.98 -9.98 -0.21
CA LYS A 148 -0.25 -10.01 0.60
C LYS A 148 -0.10 -9.52 2.03
N GLU A 149 1.12 -9.49 2.56
CA GLU A 149 1.35 -9.03 3.93
C GLU A 149 1.21 -7.51 4.04
N CYS A 150 1.41 -6.79 2.92
CA CYS A 150 1.24 -5.34 2.84
C CYS A 150 0.02 -4.95 2.01
N HIS A 151 -0.14 -5.54 0.82
CA HIS A 151 -1.25 -5.26 -0.09
C HIS A 151 -2.50 -5.99 0.36
N THR A 152 -3.27 -5.34 1.24
CA THR A 152 -4.52 -5.89 1.77
C THR A 152 -5.66 -4.92 1.51
N GLY A 153 -6.66 -5.37 0.77
CA GLY A 153 -7.89 -4.64 0.52
C GLY A 153 -9.02 -5.57 0.12
N GLU A 154 -10.15 -5.00 -0.29
CA GLU A 154 -11.29 -5.76 -0.81
C GLU A 154 -10.89 -6.53 -2.08
N LYS A 155 -11.67 -7.55 -2.46
CA LYS A 155 -11.39 -8.38 -3.64
C LYS A 155 -11.12 -7.48 -4.86
N HIS A 156 -9.95 -7.60 -5.48
CA HIS A 156 -9.46 -6.77 -6.61
C HIS A 156 -9.01 -5.32 -6.30
N ASN A 157 -8.99 -4.91 -5.03
CA ASN A 157 -8.34 -3.68 -4.61
C ASN A 157 -7.12 -3.99 -3.73
N PHE A 158 -5.92 -3.86 -4.30
CA PHE A 158 -4.67 -4.28 -3.66
C PHE A 158 -3.86 -3.10 -3.12
N THR A 159 -4.50 -2.10 -2.51
CA THR A 159 -3.73 -1.02 -1.88
C THR A 159 -2.99 -1.53 -0.65
N PRO A 160 -1.76 -1.05 -0.39
CA PRO A 160 -1.06 -1.37 0.84
C PRO A 160 -1.81 -0.80 2.05
N ASP A 161 -2.02 -1.62 3.07
CA ASP A 161 -2.53 -1.17 4.36
C ASP A 161 -1.34 -0.79 5.24
N GLU A 162 -1.17 0.50 5.47
CA GLU A 162 -0.05 1.04 6.25
C GLU A 162 -0.08 0.60 7.72
N LYS A 163 -1.23 0.13 8.23
CA LYS A 163 -1.28 -0.47 9.57
C LYS A 163 -0.52 -1.79 9.64
N LYS A 164 -0.31 -2.48 8.51
CA LYS A 164 0.48 -3.73 8.45
C LYS A 164 1.95 -3.50 8.75
N CYS A 165 2.47 -2.29 8.54
CA CYS A 165 3.83 -1.93 8.94
C CYS A 165 4.05 -2.20 10.43
N LEU A 166 3.03 -1.97 11.27
CA LEU A 166 3.10 -2.16 12.72
C LEU A 166 3.17 -3.62 13.16
N LYS A 167 2.84 -4.58 12.29
CA LYS A 167 3.03 -6.01 12.61
C LYS A 167 4.49 -6.35 12.87
N CYS A 168 5.40 -5.72 12.13
CA CYS A 168 6.85 -5.90 12.27
C CYS A 168 7.51 -4.71 12.98
N HIS A 169 6.95 -3.50 12.85
CA HIS A 169 7.44 -2.26 13.45
C HIS A 169 6.52 -1.75 14.58
N ALA A 170 6.30 -2.60 15.58
CA ALA A 170 5.32 -2.34 16.65
C ALA A 170 5.60 -1.06 17.46
N ASP A 171 6.86 -0.66 17.58
CA ASP A 171 7.30 0.53 18.32
C ASP A 171 7.26 1.83 17.49
N LYS A 172 6.90 1.75 16.21
CA LYS A 172 6.86 2.90 15.28
C LYS A 172 5.47 3.49 15.09
N GLY A 173 4.50 3.06 15.90
CA GLY A 173 3.18 3.66 15.95
C GLY A 173 3.27 5.14 16.32
N VAL A 174 2.53 5.99 15.60
CA VAL A 174 2.43 7.42 15.94
C VAL A 174 1.35 7.59 17.01
N HIS A 175 1.69 8.25 18.11
CA HIS A 175 0.78 8.42 19.24
C HIS A 175 0.37 9.90 19.44
N GLY A 176 -0.93 10.17 19.53
CA GLY A 176 -1.48 11.44 20.03
C GLY A 176 -1.93 12.46 18.98
N MET A 177 -2.60 13.55 19.45
CA MET A 177 -3.07 14.74 18.70
C MET A 177 -3.63 14.50 17.29
N GLY A 178 -4.48 13.49 17.10
CA GLY A 178 -5.06 13.17 15.78
C GLY A 178 -4.08 12.55 14.78
N MET A 179 -2.80 12.38 15.16
CA MET A 179 -1.77 11.78 14.31
C MET A 179 -1.85 10.25 14.23
N LYS A 180 -2.60 9.62 15.14
CA LYS A 180 -2.76 8.15 15.22
C LYS A 180 -3.31 7.50 13.95
N SER A 181 -4.04 8.26 13.13
CA SER A 181 -4.65 7.78 11.89
C SER A 181 -3.78 8.00 10.66
N PHE A 182 -2.63 8.65 10.80
CA PHE A 182 -1.76 8.91 9.66
C PHE A 182 -0.94 7.69 9.29
N ALA A 183 -0.94 7.46 7.99
CA ALA A 183 -0.06 6.59 7.26
C ALA A 183 1.43 6.92 7.55
N CYS A 184 2.27 5.91 7.82
CA CYS A 184 3.72 6.06 8.04
C CYS A 184 4.39 6.83 6.88
N LEU A 185 3.95 6.55 5.64
CA LEU A 185 4.50 7.17 4.43
C LEU A 185 4.03 8.62 4.23
N SER A 186 3.04 9.06 5.00
CA SER A 186 2.67 10.49 5.08
C SER A 186 3.83 11.33 5.61
N CYS A 187 4.69 10.76 6.45
CA CYS A 187 5.84 11.44 7.05
C CYS A 187 7.17 10.93 6.46
N HIS A 188 7.30 9.63 6.22
CA HIS A 188 8.54 9.02 5.76
C HIS A 188 8.53 8.70 4.27
N VAL A 189 9.72 8.71 3.67
CA VAL A 189 9.92 8.10 2.36
C VAL A 189 10.22 6.62 2.58
N TYR A 190 9.70 5.75 1.72
CA TYR A 190 10.01 4.32 1.76
C TYR A 190 11.39 4.02 1.17
N GLY A 191 12.43 4.66 1.70
CA GLY A 191 13.79 4.64 1.17
C GLY A 191 14.74 3.70 1.91
N GLU A 192 16.03 3.86 1.64
CA GLU A 192 17.11 3.11 2.29
C GLU A 192 17.20 3.37 3.79
N ARG A 193 16.96 4.62 4.18
CA ARG A 193 16.98 5.04 5.57
C ARG A 193 15.71 5.81 5.88
N THR A 194 15.08 5.46 6.98
CA THR A 194 13.99 6.24 7.56
C THR A 194 14.61 7.32 8.43
N SER A 195 14.70 8.54 7.90
CA SER A 195 15.16 9.71 8.65
C SER A 195 13.99 10.48 9.25
N MET A 196 14.30 11.31 10.26
CA MET A 196 13.33 12.25 10.79
C MET A 196 12.85 13.21 9.68
N PRO A 197 11.54 13.43 9.54
CA PRO A 197 11.01 14.34 8.54
C PRO A 197 11.54 15.76 8.75
N GLN A 198 11.84 16.45 7.66
CA GLN A 198 12.22 17.86 7.71
C GLN A 198 11.09 18.72 8.24
N LYS A 199 11.44 19.83 8.91
CA LYS A 199 10.50 20.83 9.44
C LYS A 199 9.42 21.29 8.45
N LYS A 200 9.77 21.42 7.16
CA LYS A 200 8.81 21.76 6.10
C LYS A 200 7.65 20.77 6.03
N LYS A 201 7.91 19.48 6.20
CA LYS A 201 6.89 18.42 6.15
C LYS A 201 5.95 18.48 7.35
N CYS A 202 6.47 18.84 8.54
CA CYS A 202 5.64 19.13 9.71
C CYS A 202 4.74 20.35 9.47
N ARG A 203 5.30 21.44 8.93
CA ARG A 203 4.57 22.69 8.67
C ARG A 203 3.53 22.61 7.56
N ALA A 204 3.60 21.59 6.69
CA ALA A 204 2.56 21.34 5.70
C ALA A 204 1.19 21.10 6.35
N CYS A 205 1.16 20.48 7.54
CA CYS A 205 -0.05 20.31 8.33
C CYS A 205 -0.12 21.30 9.51
N HIS A 206 1.01 21.62 10.13
CA HIS A 206 1.10 22.56 11.26
C HIS A 206 1.39 24.00 10.80
N SER A 207 0.55 24.53 9.92
CA SER A 207 0.73 25.86 9.30
C SER A 207 0.57 27.03 10.29
N GLN A 208 -0.19 26.82 11.38
CA GLN A 208 -0.47 27.84 12.40
C GLN A 208 0.70 28.12 13.35
N ILE A 209 1.78 27.34 13.27
CA ILE A 209 2.99 27.57 14.09
C ILE A 209 3.75 28.78 13.53
N PRO A 210 4.04 29.81 14.35
CA PRO A 210 4.79 30.98 13.92
C PRO A 210 6.15 30.60 13.30
N ALA A 211 6.48 31.20 12.16
CA ALA A 211 7.77 31.00 11.51
C ALA A 211 8.93 31.61 12.32
N GLN A 212 8.62 32.59 13.15
CA GLN A 212 9.55 33.43 13.89
C GLN A 212 9.23 33.35 15.39
N GLY A 213 10.27 33.37 16.23
CA GLY A 213 10.16 33.29 17.67
C GLY A 213 11.44 32.74 18.30
N VAL A 214 11.55 32.82 19.63
CA VAL A 214 12.74 32.38 20.38
C VAL A 214 13.07 30.89 20.20
N MET A 215 12.05 30.07 19.98
CA MET A 215 12.19 28.62 19.75
C MET A 215 12.07 28.25 18.26
N SER A 216 11.86 29.22 17.37
CA SER A 216 11.57 28.93 15.96
C SER A 216 12.81 28.50 15.17
N ALA A 217 14.03 28.72 15.70
CA ALA A 217 15.27 28.20 15.12
C ALA A 217 15.49 26.72 15.45
N LEU A 218 14.82 26.18 16.46
CA LEU A 218 14.96 24.77 16.82
C LEU A 218 14.22 23.88 15.82
N GLU A 219 14.77 22.67 15.68
CA GLU A 219 14.10 21.58 14.99
C GLU A 219 12.98 21.01 15.85
N CYS A 220 11.83 20.70 15.23
CA CYS A 220 10.64 20.24 15.94
C CYS A 220 10.91 18.99 16.79
N GLN A 221 11.77 18.09 16.30
CA GLN A 221 12.10 16.83 16.98
C GLN A 221 12.90 16.97 18.27
N ARG A 222 13.42 18.17 18.57
CA ARG A 222 14.09 18.44 19.86
C ARG A 222 13.10 18.35 21.02
N CYS A 223 11.81 18.63 20.76
CA CYS A 223 10.75 18.58 21.77
C CYS A 223 9.65 17.57 21.43
N HIS A 224 9.35 17.37 20.14
CA HIS A 224 8.29 16.49 19.67
C HIS A 224 8.86 15.20 19.09
N GLN A 225 8.64 14.07 19.75
CA GLN A 225 9.04 12.75 19.25
C GLN A 225 7.78 11.94 18.85
N PRO A 226 7.40 11.89 17.55
CA PRO A 226 6.09 11.37 17.14
C PRO A 226 5.82 9.90 17.47
N HIS A 227 6.85 9.07 17.59
CA HIS A 227 6.71 7.64 17.91
C HIS A 227 6.73 7.33 19.41
N THR A 228 7.26 8.25 20.23
CA THR A 228 7.47 8.03 21.66
C THR A 228 6.78 9.10 22.48
N LYS A 229 7.37 10.29 22.54
CA LYS A 229 6.94 11.40 23.39
C LYS A 229 6.57 12.62 22.56
N LEU A 230 5.28 12.76 22.28
CA LEU A 230 4.79 13.86 21.45
C LEU A 230 4.85 15.23 22.16
N LYS A 231 4.61 15.29 23.48
CA LYS A 231 4.63 16.56 24.24
C LYS A 231 5.77 16.52 25.26
N PRO A 232 6.63 17.55 25.32
CA PRO A 232 7.66 17.60 26.35
C PRO A 232 7.03 17.74 27.74
N ALA A 233 7.69 17.18 28.74
CA ALA A 233 7.38 17.42 30.16
C ALA A 233 8.08 18.69 30.63
N ASP A 234 7.56 19.35 31.67
CA ASP A 234 8.12 20.61 32.18
C ASP A 234 9.61 20.48 32.56
N LYS A 235 10.00 19.33 33.15
CA LYS A 235 11.41 19.03 33.47
C LYS A 235 12.36 19.05 32.27
N GLU A 236 11.86 18.82 31.06
CA GLU A 236 12.68 18.83 29.83
C GLU A 236 12.96 20.25 29.34
N CYS A 237 12.13 21.23 29.72
CA CYS A 237 12.40 22.63 29.42
C CYS A 237 13.68 23.09 30.13
N ILE A 238 13.86 22.69 31.38
CA ILE A 238 14.96 23.11 32.26
C ILE A 238 16.32 22.63 31.75
N ILE A 239 16.37 21.62 30.87
CA ILE A 239 17.62 21.16 30.22
C ILE A 239 18.34 22.30 29.50
N CYS A 240 17.60 23.17 28.81
CA CYS A 240 18.13 24.38 28.19
C CYS A 240 17.88 25.63 29.04
N HIS A 241 16.88 25.59 29.91
CA HIS A 241 16.39 26.70 30.73
C HIS A 241 16.79 26.56 32.20
N ALA A 242 18.04 26.17 32.48
CA ALA A 242 18.50 25.79 33.82
C ALA A 242 18.29 26.89 34.88
N ASN A 243 18.51 28.15 34.51
CA ASN A 243 18.43 29.27 35.44
C ASN A 243 17.02 29.86 35.58
N GLN A 244 16.02 29.34 34.87
CA GLN A 244 14.69 29.97 34.85
C GLN A 244 13.95 29.84 36.18
N SER A 245 14.25 28.80 36.98
CA SER A 245 13.68 28.64 38.32
C SER A 245 14.07 29.77 39.28
N SER A 246 15.18 30.48 39.02
CA SER A 246 15.72 31.52 39.91
C SER A 246 15.35 32.94 39.51
N ILE A 247 14.71 33.15 38.34
CA ILE A 247 14.34 34.48 37.86
C ILE A 247 12.86 34.76 38.12
N GLY A 248 12.49 36.04 38.35
CA GLY A 248 11.09 36.48 38.33
C GLY A 248 10.15 35.72 39.28
N ARG A 249 10.68 35.16 40.37
CA ARG A 249 9.97 34.32 41.35
C ARG A 249 9.35 33.02 40.78
N HIS A 250 9.93 32.45 39.73
CA HIS A 250 9.53 31.10 39.26
C HIS A 250 9.75 30.03 40.34
N ASP A 251 10.64 30.26 41.31
CA ASP A 251 10.83 29.42 42.51
C ASP A 251 9.53 29.16 43.28
N LYS A 252 8.59 30.12 43.25
CA LYS A 252 7.26 30.00 43.88
C LYS A 252 6.21 29.32 43.00
N HIS A 253 6.56 29.01 41.76
CA HIS A 253 5.66 28.47 40.74
C HIS A 253 6.13 27.11 40.21
N MET A 254 7.01 26.43 40.94
CA MET A 254 7.58 25.14 40.52
C MET A 254 6.55 24.00 40.48
N ASP A 255 5.44 24.14 41.21
CA ASP A 255 4.35 23.16 41.25
C ASP A 255 3.33 23.32 40.11
N ILE A 256 3.48 24.35 39.28
CA ILE A 256 2.62 24.56 38.11
C ILE A 256 3.40 24.35 36.81
N SER A 257 2.72 23.80 35.79
CA SER A 257 3.36 23.58 34.48
C SER A 257 3.79 24.90 33.85
N CYS A 258 4.98 24.92 33.25
CA CYS A 258 5.48 26.07 32.50
C CYS A 258 4.48 26.51 31.42
N LEU A 259 3.77 25.54 30.82
CA LEU A 259 2.81 25.76 29.76
C LEU A 259 1.51 26.45 30.21
N THR A 260 1.31 26.61 31.52
CA THR A 260 0.19 27.37 32.10
C THR A 260 0.30 28.85 31.72
N CYS A 261 1.53 29.38 31.74
CA CYS A 261 1.84 30.77 31.40
C CYS A 261 2.48 30.87 30.01
N HIS A 262 3.40 29.97 29.69
CA HIS A 262 4.16 30.01 28.44
C HIS A 262 3.46 29.18 27.35
N ARG A 263 2.93 29.85 26.33
CA ARG A 263 2.45 29.14 25.15
C ARG A 263 3.62 28.58 24.34
N ALA A 264 3.51 27.30 23.94
CA ALA A 264 4.50 26.65 23.09
C ALA A 264 4.72 27.42 21.77
N HIS A 265 5.94 27.35 21.23
CA HIS A 265 6.42 28.04 20.02
C HIS A 265 6.55 29.57 20.11
N THR A 266 5.75 30.26 20.92
CA THR A 266 5.91 31.71 21.18
C THR A 266 6.81 31.97 22.38
N TRP A 267 6.62 31.20 23.45
CA TRP A 267 7.33 31.17 24.74
C TRP A 267 7.42 32.50 25.52
N ARG A 268 7.29 33.65 24.86
CA ARG A 268 7.24 34.97 25.50
C ARG A 268 5.84 35.26 26.01
N VAL A 269 5.78 35.82 27.21
CA VAL A 269 4.55 36.37 27.81
C VAL A 269 4.71 37.89 27.81
N GLY A 270 3.87 38.60 27.06
CA GLY A 270 3.88 40.07 27.05
C GLY A 270 3.28 40.66 28.32
N ALA A 271 3.57 41.93 28.62
CA ALA A 271 3.08 42.61 29.83
C ALA A 271 1.55 42.55 29.98
N GLU A 272 0.81 42.79 28.89
CA GLU A 272 -0.65 42.70 28.89
C GLU A 272 -1.17 41.28 29.12
N GLN A 273 -0.50 40.27 28.55
CA GLN A 273 -0.86 38.87 28.79
C GLN A 273 -0.57 38.44 30.22
N ALA A 274 0.52 38.97 30.82
CA ALA A 274 0.89 38.66 32.20
C ALA A 274 -0.16 39.16 33.19
N LYS A 275 -0.74 40.35 32.99
CA LYS A 275 -1.84 40.88 33.83
C LYS A 275 -2.99 39.88 33.93
N THR A 276 -3.40 39.34 32.78
CA THR A 276 -4.50 38.36 32.72
C THR A 276 -4.08 36.98 33.22
N LEU A 277 -2.88 36.49 32.90
CA LEU A 277 -2.43 35.14 33.27
C LEU A 277 -2.13 35.02 34.77
N CYS A 278 -1.36 35.95 35.33
CA CYS A 278 -1.02 35.94 36.76
C CYS A 278 -2.27 36.23 37.62
N GLY A 279 -3.13 37.13 37.14
CA GLY A 279 -4.40 37.51 37.77
C GLY A 279 -5.36 36.33 38.01
N LYS A 280 -5.16 35.19 37.35
CA LYS A 280 -5.98 33.98 37.56
C LYS A 280 -5.81 33.36 38.93
N CYS A 281 -4.66 33.56 39.57
CA CYS A 281 -4.33 32.90 40.84
C CYS A 281 -4.10 33.90 41.97
N HIS A 282 -3.54 35.07 41.67
CA HIS A 282 -3.26 36.10 42.67
C HIS A 282 -3.28 37.50 42.04
N ALA A 283 -3.35 38.54 42.87
CA ALA A 283 -3.24 39.93 42.41
C ALA A 283 -1.95 40.13 41.60
N TYR A 284 -2.06 40.83 40.46
CA TYR A 284 -0.93 41.03 39.55
C TYR A 284 0.21 41.79 40.24
N ARG A 285 1.43 41.27 40.11
CA ARG A 285 2.67 41.92 40.52
C ARG A 285 3.62 41.93 39.33
N ASN A 286 4.27 43.05 39.06
CA ASN A 286 5.17 43.19 37.90
C ASN A 286 6.39 42.28 38.08
N PRO A 287 6.67 41.32 37.18
CA PRO A 287 7.83 40.44 37.30
C PRO A 287 9.17 41.18 37.38
N GLY A 288 9.28 42.35 36.75
CA GLY A 288 10.47 43.21 36.80
C GLY A 288 10.79 43.75 38.20
N SER A 289 9.82 43.80 39.12
CA SER A 289 10.09 44.21 40.51
C SER A 289 10.84 43.15 41.32
N PHE A 290 11.06 41.96 40.76
CA PHE A 290 11.79 40.86 41.40
C PHE A 290 13.16 40.61 40.80
N ILE A 291 13.55 41.38 39.78
CA ILE A 291 14.88 41.36 39.19
C ILE A 291 15.69 42.40 39.96
N PHE A 292 16.44 41.95 40.96
CA PHE A 292 17.43 42.75 41.69
C PHE A 292 18.80 42.56 41.05
#